data_AF-A0A8H6YHV2-F1
#
_entry.id   AF-A0A8H6YHV2-F1
#
_cell.length_a   1.000
_cell.length_b   1.000
_cell.length_c   1.000
_cell.angle_alpha   90.00
_cell.angle_beta   90.00
_cell.angle_gamma   90.00
#
_symmetry.space_group_name_H-M   'P 1'
#
loop_
_entity.id
_entity.type
_entity.pdbx_description
1 polymer ?
#
loop_
_entity_poly.entity_id
_entity_poly.type
_entity_poly.pdbx_seq_one_letter_code
_entity_poly.pdbx_strand_id
1 'polypeptide(L)'
;MAPEQTNGNDAALAPHTGQFGHLTPEQEKTFADFKAVCEKEDVFSESNEGRSVGRTKRERLDDAALLRFLRARKFEVPGALKQLKDTELWRDTNRLDELYDGFDVDAFEEARKVYHQWTGRRDRSGHPVYVYEISHIKDNIAAFDRSSKIVSTNNTASATDPIPGKLRMLCALYENMAEFVLPLCNAVPGRPNPETPVTATSHIVDVSGMGLMGYWNLKSHMQAASVLASTYYPETLDRVFLIGAPSFFPTVWSWIKRWFDPATTAKLFVLSASEVTPTLTRFMRPEDLPKKYGGELDWGYGMAPSLDTELAALLKRPAAEGGGEGGNGLEKGKWVRGPLRWVPDTDGARGAKIVARGTVGGKPRDEVVGVFTPRKA
;
A
#
# COMPACT_ATOMS: atom_id res chain seq x y z
N MET A 1 -4.77 -9.18 45.89
CA MET A 1 -5.25 -9.61 44.57
C MET A 1 -4.36 -8.96 43.54
N ALA A 2 -3.39 -9.71 43.01
CA ALA A 2 -2.57 -9.23 41.91
C ALA A 2 -3.43 -9.20 40.63
N PRO A 3 -3.26 -8.20 39.75
CA PRO A 3 -4.01 -8.14 38.51
C PRO A 3 -3.60 -9.30 37.61
N GLU A 4 -4.59 -9.96 37.02
CA GLU A 4 -4.41 -11.01 36.01
C GLU A 4 -3.48 -10.49 34.90
N GLN A 5 -2.36 -11.18 34.72
CA GLN A 5 -1.54 -11.03 33.53
C GLN A 5 -2.35 -11.60 32.36
N THR A 6 -2.95 -10.72 31.57
CA THR A 6 -3.42 -11.10 30.23
C THR A 6 -2.19 -11.58 29.45
N ASN A 7 -2.23 -12.84 29.00
CA ASN A 7 -1.16 -13.42 28.18
C ASN A 7 -0.84 -12.45 27.03
N GLY A 8 0.43 -12.06 26.88
CA GLY A 8 0.91 -11.15 25.82
C GLY A 8 0.67 -11.62 24.37
N ASN A 9 -0.04 -12.74 24.19
CA ASN A 9 -0.33 -13.38 22.91
C ASN A 9 -1.60 -12.86 22.21
N ASP A 10 -2.63 -12.38 22.93
CA ASP A 10 -3.84 -11.80 22.32
C ASP A 10 -3.65 -10.31 21.94
N ALA A 11 -2.77 -9.61 22.66
CA ALA A 11 -2.45 -8.21 22.40
C ALA A 11 -1.83 -7.97 21.01
N ALA A 12 -1.22 -8.99 20.40
CA ALA A 12 -0.63 -8.91 19.07
C ALA A 12 -1.69 -9.01 17.94
N LEU A 13 -2.90 -9.45 18.22
CA LEU A 13 -4.01 -9.48 17.24
C LEU A 13 -5.07 -8.42 17.55
N ALA A 14 -4.97 -7.75 18.71
CA ALA A 14 -5.88 -6.67 19.08
C ALA A 14 -5.74 -5.49 18.10
N PRO A 15 -6.87 -4.89 17.67
CA PRO A 15 -6.84 -3.69 16.85
C PRO A 15 -6.07 -2.60 17.57
N HIS A 16 -5.11 -1.99 16.88
CA HIS A 16 -4.27 -0.95 17.46
C HIS A 16 -5.17 0.21 17.89
N THR A 17 -5.04 0.66 19.14
CA THR A 17 -5.83 1.78 19.68
C THR A 17 -5.72 3.02 18.81
N GLY A 18 -6.81 3.78 18.71
CA GLY A 18 -6.85 4.96 17.85
C GLY A 18 -7.16 4.68 16.38
N GLN A 19 -7.62 3.47 16.03
CA GLN A 19 -8.19 3.13 14.72
C GLN A 19 -9.72 3.28 14.69
N PHE A 20 -10.32 3.28 13.50
CA PHE A 20 -11.78 3.26 13.35
C PHE A 20 -12.42 2.11 14.12
N GLY A 21 -13.54 2.38 14.80
CA GLY A 21 -14.21 1.43 15.69
C GLY A 21 -13.53 1.26 17.06
N HIS A 22 -12.34 1.84 17.26
CA HIS A 22 -11.51 1.67 18.45
C HIS A 22 -10.87 2.99 18.92
N LEU A 23 -11.59 4.10 18.74
CA LEU A 23 -11.23 5.40 19.28
C LEU A 23 -11.69 5.54 20.74
N THR A 24 -10.91 6.20 21.58
CA THR A 24 -11.43 6.67 22.88
C THR A 24 -12.39 7.86 22.67
N PRO A 25 -13.28 8.18 23.63
CA PRO A 25 -14.16 9.35 23.51
C PRO A 25 -13.40 10.66 23.23
N GLU A 26 -12.21 10.83 23.80
CA GLU A 26 -11.34 11.98 23.54
C GLU A 26 -10.82 11.99 22.10
N GLN A 27 -10.43 10.81 21.58
CA GLN A 27 -9.98 10.67 20.20
C GLN A 27 -11.12 10.88 19.21
N GLU A 28 -12.33 10.42 19.51
CA GLU A 28 -13.53 10.67 18.69
C GLU A 28 -13.83 12.16 18.59
N LYS A 29 -13.80 12.87 19.73
CA LYS A 29 -13.97 14.32 19.77
C LYS A 29 -12.88 15.03 18.96
N THR A 30 -11.61 14.65 19.18
CA THR A 30 -10.47 15.25 18.45
C THR A 30 -10.56 14.99 16.95
N PHE A 31 -11.05 13.82 16.55
CA PHE A 31 -11.27 13.50 15.15
C PHE A 31 -12.41 14.31 14.54
N ALA A 32 -13.52 14.51 15.26
CA ALA A 32 -14.59 15.41 14.84
C ALA A 32 -14.09 16.86 14.68
N ASP A 33 -13.29 17.36 15.63
CA ASP A 33 -12.66 18.68 15.57
C ASP A 33 -11.73 18.79 14.35
N PHE A 34 -10.93 17.75 14.08
CA PHE A 34 -10.05 17.71 12.91
C PHE A 34 -10.84 17.78 11.59
N LYS A 35 -11.94 17.03 11.47
CA LYS A 35 -12.81 17.10 10.28
C LYS A 35 -13.39 18.50 10.08
N ALA A 36 -13.86 19.13 11.15
CA ALA A 36 -14.37 20.50 11.09
C ALA A 36 -13.29 21.52 10.67
N VAL A 37 -12.06 21.34 11.15
CA VAL A 37 -10.91 22.15 10.72
C VAL A 37 -10.58 21.92 9.25
N CYS A 38 -10.58 20.69 8.75
CA CYS A 38 -10.35 20.40 7.32
C CYS A 38 -11.38 21.08 6.40
N GLU A 39 -12.67 21.07 6.78
CA GLU A 39 -13.71 21.78 6.03
C GLU A 39 -13.52 23.31 6.09
N LYS A 40 -13.23 23.86 7.28
CA LYS A 40 -12.99 25.30 7.46
C LYS A 40 -11.79 25.80 6.65
N GLU A 41 -10.74 24.98 6.59
CA GLU A 41 -9.49 25.29 5.91
C GLU A 41 -9.51 24.93 4.41
N ASP A 42 -10.69 24.55 3.90
CA ASP A 42 -10.97 24.25 2.50
C ASP A 42 -10.00 23.23 1.89
N VAL A 43 -9.63 22.21 2.67
CA VAL A 43 -8.66 21.18 2.28
C VAL A 43 -9.15 20.33 1.10
N PHE A 44 -10.47 20.20 0.96
CA PHE A 44 -11.10 19.38 -0.06
C PHE A 44 -11.29 20.11 -1.39
N SER A 45 -10.97 21.41 -1.48
CA SER A 45 -11.14 22.14 -2.73
C SER A 45 -10.14 21.69 -3.78
N GLU A 46 -10.68 21.63 -5.00
CA GLU A 46 -9.94 21.33 -6.19
C GLU A 46 -9.62 22.64 -6.91
N SER A 47 -8.40 22.80 -7.39
CA SER A 47 -8.17 23.82 -8.41
C SER A 47 -8.95 23.42 -9.65
N ASN A 48 -9.93 24.23 -10.07
CA ASN A 48 -10.77 23.99 -11.26
C ASN A 48 -10.00 23.87 -12.58
N GLU A 49 -8.67 24.01 -12.56
CA GLU A 49 -7.81 23.86 -13.73
C GLU A 49 -7.34 22.41 -13.89
N GLY A 50 -8.04 21.65 -14.73
CA GLY A 50 -7.41 20.56 -15.48
C GLY A 50 -7.34 19.17 -14.87
N ARG A 51 -7.99 18.87 -13.73
CA ARG A 51 -8.12 17.47 -13.31
C ARG A 51 -9.07 16.71 -14.25
N SER A 52 -8.48 15.93 -15.15
CA SER A 52 -9.19 15.00 -16.04
C SER A 52 -9.09 13.54 -15.59
N VAL A 53 -8.32 13.27 -14.52
CA VAL A 53 -7.93 11.93 -14.07
C VAL A 53 -7.80 11.88 -12.54
N GLY A 54 -7.97 10.69 -11.95
CA GLY A 54 -7.90 10.49 -10.49
C GLY A 54 -9.24 10.52 -9.77
N ARG A 55 -9.24 10.05 -8.51
CA ARG A 55 -10.30 10.33 -7.53
C ARG A 55 -10.21 11.79 -7.08
N THR A 56 -11.33 12.41 -6.76
CA THR A 56 -11.35 13.74 -6.12
C THR A 56 -10.68 13.70 -4.73
N LYS A 57 -10.22 14.85 -4.24
CA LYS A 57 -9.71 15.02 -2.86
C LYS A 57 -10.72 14.53 -1.85
N ARG A 58 -12.01 14.81 -2.05
CA ARG A 58 -13.07 14.34 -1.14
C ARG A 58 -13.23 12.82 -1.13
N GLU A 59 -13.01 12.14 -2.24
CA GLU A 59 -13.01 10.67 -2.32
C GLU A 59 -11.73 10.03 -1.75
N ARG A 60 -10.57 10.70 -1.87
CA ARG A 60 -9.29 10.21 -1.34
C ARG A 60 -9.10 10.49 0.15
N LEU A 61 -9.55 11.65 0.60
CA LEU A 61 -9.48 12.12 1.98
C LEU A 61 -10.75 11.74 2.74
N ASP A 62 -11.11 10.46 2.64
CA ASP A 62 -12.20 9.89 3.42
C ASP A 62 -11.83 9.85 4.91
N ASP A 63 -12.80 9.47 5.74
CA ASP A 63 -12.67 9.39 7.18
C ASP A 63 -11.44 8.54 7.59
N ALA A 64 -11.21 7.41 6.90
CA ALA A 64 -10.05 6.52 7.08
C ALA A 64 -8.71 7.22 6.80
N ALA A 65 -8.63 7.97 5.70
CA ALA A 65 -7.46 8.75 5.34
C ALA A 65 -7.19 9.89 6.33
N LEU A 66 -8.22 10.65 6.73
CA LEU A 66 -8.07 11.73 7.70
C LEU A 66 -7.54 11.21 9.05
N LEU A 67 -8.09 10.08 9.52
CA LEU A 67 -7.62 9.48 10.77
C LEU A 67 -6.16 9.03 10.69
N ARG A 68 -5.68 8.56 9.53
CA ARG A 68 -4.24 8.22 9.36
C ARG A 68 -3.33 9.43 9.59
N PHE A 69 -3.67 10.61 9.05
CA PHE A 69 -2.91 11.84 9.30
C PHE A 69 -2.95 12.24 10.78
N LEU A 70 -4.12 12.12 11.41
CA LEU A 70 -4.29 12.46 12.82
C LEU A 70 -3.48 11.52 13.73
N ARG A 71 -3.53 10.21 13.47
CA ARG A 71 -2.72 9.19 14.17
C ARG A 71 -1.23 9.41 14.00
N ALA A 72 -0.76 9.71 12.78
CA ALA A 72 0.65 9.99 12.48
C ALA A 72 1.18 11.23 13.20
N ARG A 73 0.30 12.07 13.73
CA ARG A 73 0.61 13.25 14.54
C ARG A 73 0.09 13.12 15.96
N LYS A 74 -0.15 11.90 16.44
CA LYS A 74 -0.54 11.59 17.83
C LYS A 74 -1.77 12.38 18.28
N PHE A 75 -2.73 12.55 17.38
CA PHE A 75 -3.95 13.34 17.58
C PHE A 75 -3.73 14.85 17.76
N GLU A 76 -2.56 15.38 17.38
CA GLU A 76 -2.30 16.83 17.30
C GLU A 76 -2.88 17.42 16.00
N VAL A 77 -4.05 18.06 16.12
CA VAL A 77 -4.79 18.67 15.00
C VAL A 77 -3.94 19.60 14.13
N PRO A 78 -3.15 20.55 14.66
CA PRO A 78 -2.37 21.47 13.81
C PRO A 78 -1.30 20.74 12.99
N GLY A 79 -0.64 19.74 13.59
CA GLY A 79 0.38 18.94 12.92
C GLY A 79 -0.21 18.05 11.83
N ALA A 80 -1.38 17.45 12.10
CA ALA A 80 -2.10 16.62 11.14
C ALA A 80 -2.57 17.45 9.94
N LEU A 81 -3.16 18.62 10.19
CA LEU A 81 -3.59 19.55 9.13
C LEU A 81 -2.42 19.98 8.27
N LYS A 82 -1.30 20.36 8.87
CA LYS A 82 -0.10 20.77 8.12
C LYS A 82 0.39 19.63 7.23
N GLN A 83 0.58 18.43 7.77
CA GLN A 83 1.05 17.28 7.00
C GLN A 83 0.10 16.94 5.84
N LEU A 84 -1.21 17.01 6.08
CA LEU A 84 -2.21 16.77 5.05
C LEU A 84 -2.12 17.82 3.94
N LYS A 85 -2.10 19.11 4.27
CA LYS A 85 -1.96 20.20 3.28
C LYS A 85 -0.65 20.09 2.50
N ASP A 86 0.46 19.82 3.18
CA ASP A 86 1.77 19.59 2.53
C ASP A 86 1.69 18.40 1.56
N THR A 87 0.96 17.35 1.92
CA THR A 87 0.77 16.17 1.06
C THR A 87 -0.04 16.50 -0.19
N GLU A 88 -1.19 17.16 -0.06
CA GLU A 88 -1.99 17.53 -1.23
C GLU A 88 -1.24 18.51 -2.15
N LEU A 89 -0.51 19.48 -1.58
CA LEU A 89 0.36 20.35 -2.37
C LEU A 89 1.44 19.57 -3.12
N TRP A 90 2.08 18.60 -2.47
CA TRP A 90 3.08 17.74 -3.10
C TRP A 90 2.47 16.89 -4.23
N ARG A 91 1.28 16.31 -4.01
CA ARG A 91 0.55 15.54 -5.03
C ARG A 91 0.24 16.40 -6.26
N ASP A 92 -0.29 17.60 -6.04
CA ASP A 92 -0.68 18.55 -7.10
C ASP A 92 0.57 19.04 -7.85
N THR A 93 1.63 19.45 -7.13
CA THR A 93 2.90 19.93 -7.71
C THR A 93 3.58 18.87 -8.59
N ASN A 94 3.51 17.60 -8.17
CA ASN A 94 4.12 16.49 -8.88
C ASN A 94 3.20 15.83 -9.89
N ARG A 95 1.97 16.33 -10.07
CA ARG A 95 0.97 15.78 -10.99
C ARG A 95 0.81 14.28 -10.81
N LEU A 96 0.64 13.88 -9.54
CA LEU A 96 0.76 12.46 -9.16
C LEU A 96 -0.34 11.60 -9.78
N ASP A 97 -1.55 12.14 -9.89
CA ASP A 97 -2.68 11.45 -10.50
C ASP A 97 -2.40 11.20 -12.01
N GLU A 98 -1.86 12.18 -12.74
CA GLU A 98 -1.45 12.00 -14.13
C GLU A 98 -0.23 11.08 -14.29
N LEU A 99 0.73 11.17 -13.37
CA LEU A 99 1.89 10.26 -13.35
C LEU A 99 1.40 8.81 -13.23
N TYR A 100 0.46 8.54 -12.33
CA TYR A 100 -0.08 7.20 -12.14
C TYR A 100 -0.89 6.72 -13.36
N ASP A 101 -1.76 7.57 -13.90
CA ASP A 101 -2.65 7.20 -15.01
C ASP A 101 -1.91 7.08 -16.35
N GLY A 102 -0.81 7.79 -16.52
CA GLY A 102 0.07 7.72 -17.69
C GLY A 102 1.25 6.77 -17.53
N PHE A 103 1.38 6.08 -16.40
CA PHE A 103 2.58 5.31 -16.06
C PHE A 103 2.83 4.18 -17.08
N ASP A 104 4.08 4.04 -17.52
CA ASP A 104 4.45 2.98 -18.46
C ASP A 104 4.31 1.59 -17.80
N VAL A 105 3.55 0.70 -18.45
CA VAL A 105 3.20 -0.61 -17.87
C VAL A 105 4.43 -1.48 -17.69
N ASP A 106 5.40 -1.45 -18.60
CA ASP A 106 6.62 -2.24 -18.46
C ASP A 106 7.49 -1.68 -17.33
N ALA A 107 7.60 -0.36 -17.22
CA ALA A 107 8.28 0.30 -16.11
C ALA A 107 7.66 -0.07 -14.75
N PHE A 108 6.33 -0.11 -14.65
CA PHE A 108 5.64 -0.54 -13.43
C PHE A 108 6.03 -1.98 -13.04
N GLU A 109 6.09 -2.87 -14.03
CA GLU A 109 6.45 -4.28 -13.83
C GLU A 109 7.94 -4.50 -13.60
N GLU A 110 8.81 -3.57 -13.97
CA GLU A 110 10.21 -3.58 -13.52
C GLU A 110 10.35 -3.00 -12.10
N ALA A 111 9.53 -2.00 -11.72
CA ALA A 111 9.52 -1.45 -10.36
C ALA A 111 9.16 -2.51 -9.33
N ARG A 112 8.11 -3.32 -9.58
CA ARG A 112 7.69 -4.37 -8.64
C ARG A 112 8.82 -5.36 -8.33
N LYS A 113 9.73 -5.62 -9.29
CA LYS A 113 10.83 -6.58 -9.12
C LYS A 113 11.96 -6.07 -8.22
N VAL A 114 11.99 -4.78 -7.89
CA VAL A 114 13.00 -4.18 -7.02
C VAL A 114 12.41 -3.58 -5.73
N TYR A 115 11.09 -3.63 -5.56
CA TYR A 115 10.36 -3.10 -4.40
C TYR A 115 9.37 -4.14 -3.83
N HIS A 116 8.68 -3.78 -2.76
CA HIS A 116 7.65 -4.59 -2.13
C HIS A 116 6.56 -5.02 -3.14
N GLN A 117 6.21 -6.31 -3.14
CA GLN A 117 5.20 -6.90 -4.01
C GLN A 117 4.05 -7.47 -3.20
N TRP A 118 2.82 -7.11 -3.57
CA TRP A 118 1.65 -7.78 -3.03
C TRP A 118 1.58 -9.23 -3.52
N THR A 119 1.42 -10.16 -2.58
CA THR A 119 1.29 -11.60 -2.87
C THR A 119 -0.07 -11.98 -3.44
N GLY A 120 -1.06 -11.10 -3.37
CA GLY A 120 -2.46 -11.41 -3.66
C GLY A 120 -3.23 -11.94 -2.43
N ARG A 121 -2.54 -12.09 -1.29
CA ARG A 121 -3.10 -12.59 -0.04
C ARG A 121 -3.20 -11.52 1.02
N ARG A 122 -3.83 -11.88 2.14
CA ARG A 122 -4.07 -11.04 3.30
C ARG A 122 -3.63 -11.76 4.57
N ASP A 123 -3.27 -11.01 5.60
CA ASP A 123 -3.03 -11.56 6.92
C ASP A 123 -4.37 -11.85 7.64
N ARG A 124 -4.31 -12.40 8.84
CA ARG A 124 -5.50 -12.74 9.65
C ARG A 124 -6.34 -11.54 10.06
N SER A 125 -5.81 -10.32 9.94
CA SER A 125 -6.51 -9.06 10.19
C SER A 125 -7.00 -8.39 8.90
N GLY A 126 -6.81 -9.05 7.74
CA GLY A 126 -7.25 -8.55 6.44
C GLY A 126 -6.28 -7.60 5.75
N HIS A 127 -5.11 -7.31 6.34
CA HIS A 127 -4.11 -6.46 5.70
C HIS A 127 -3.44 -7.21 4.55
N PRO A 128 -3.28 -6.59 3.37
CA PRO A 128 -2.60 -7.24 2.25
C PRO A 128 -1.14 -7.56 2.63
N VAL A 129 -0.71 -8.78 2.27
CA VAL A 129 0.63 -9.29 2.55
C VAL A 129 1.56 -8.95 1.39
N TYR A 130 2.57 -8.14 1.69
CA TYR A 130 3.64 -7.79 0.76
C TYR A 130 4.94 -8.49 1.11
N VAL A 131 5.72 -8.83 0.08
CA VAL A 131 7.07 -9.41 0.22
C VAL A 131 8.07 -8.50 -0.47
N TYR A 132 9.23 -8.29 0.14
CA TYR A 132 10.37 -7.62 -0.46
C TYR A 132 11.63 -8.46 -0.28
N GLU A 133 12.19 -8.95 -1.38
CA GLU A 133 13.41 -9.76 -1.38
C GLU A 133 14.56 -8.98 -1.96
N ILE A 134 15.53 -8.61 -1.13
CA ILE A 134 16.58 -7.71 -1.59
C ILE A 134 17.61 -8.39 -2.50
N SER A 135 17.78 -9.71 -2.37
CA SER A 135 18.63 -10.51 -3.25
C SER A 135 18.31 -10.30 -4.74
N HIS A 136 17.04 -10.06 -5.06
CA HIS A 136 16.57 -9.86 -6.44
C HIS A 136 16.91 -8.49 -7.03
N ILE A 137 17.34 -7.50 -6.23
CA ILE A 137 17.71 -6.19 -6.78
C ILE A 137 18.87 -6.32 -7.77
N LYS A 138 19.88 -7.13 -7.44
CA LYS A 138 21.08 -7.28 -8.29
C LYS A 138 20.71 -7.67 -9.72
N ASP A 139 19.75 -8.58 -9.88
CA ASP A 139 19.38 -9.13 -11.18
C ASP A 139 18.41 -8.22 -11.95
N ASN A 140 17.72 -7.31 -11.27
CA ASN A 140 16.68 -6.46 -11.86
C ASN A 140 17.06 -4.98 -11.97
N ILE A 141 18.12 -4.52 -11.30
CA ILE A 141 18.48 -3.11 -11.21
C ILE A 141 18.78 -2.47 -12.57
N ALA A 142 19.34 -3.23 -13.52
CA ALA A 142 19.63 -2.71 -14.86
C ALA A 142 18.35 -2.41 -15.65
N ALA A 143 17.34 -3.28 -15.57
CA ALA A 143 16.05 -3.07 -16.21
C ALA A 143 15.26 -1.95 -15.53
N PHE A 144 15.31 -1.92 -14.20
CA PHE A 144 14.77 -0.82 -13.40
C PHE A 144 15.39 0.53 -13.76
N ASP A 145 16.72 0.62 -13.85
CA ASP A 145 17.41 1.87 -14.14
C ASP A 145 17.08 2.40 -15.54
N ARG A 146 16.93 1.51 -16.54
CA ARG A 146 16.45 1.91 -17.88
C ARG A 146 15.02 2.44 -17.82
N SER A 147 14.13 1.73 -17.15
CA SER A 147 12.71 2.11 -17.05
C SER A 147 12.51 3.41 -16.27
N SER A 148 13.27 3.63 -15.19
CA SER A 148 13.20 4.85 -14.39
C SER A 148 13.59 6.10 -15.18
N LYS A 149 14.49 5.96 -16.17
CA LYS A 149 14.85 7.06 -17.09
C LYS A 149 13.69 7.40 -18.02
N ILE A 150 13.00 6.40 -18.59
CA ILE A 150 11.83 6.59 -19.46
C ILE A 150 10.72 7.33 -18.71
N VAL A 151 10.43 6.90 -17.47
CA VAL A 151 9.43 7.56 -16.61
C VAL A 151 9.85 9.00 -16.27
N SER A 152 11.14 9.25 -16.08
CA SER A 152 11.66 10.60 -15.78
C SER A 152 11.57 11.55 -16.97
N THR A 153 11.77 11.07 -18.21
CA THR A 153 11.72 11.90 -19.42
C THR A 153 10.30 12.25 -19.86
N ASN A 154 9.32 11.39 -19.55
CA ASN A 154 7.95 11.55 -20.03
C ASN A 154 7.07 12.39 -19.08
N ASN A 155 7.62 12.89 -17.96
CA ASN A 155 6.86 13.63 -16.97
C ASN A 155 7.04 15.15 -17.12
N THR A 156 5.93 15.89 -17.10
CA THR A 156 5.84 17.37 -17.18
C THR A 156 5.67 18.04 -15.81
N ALA A 157 5.99 17.35 -14.71
CA ALA A 157 5.89 17.87 -13.35
C ALA A 157 6.67 19.18 -13.15
N SER A 158 6.20 20.00 -12.19
CA SER A 158 6.80 21.30 -11.86
C SER A 158 8.29 21.20 -11.52
N ALA A 159 9.05 22.25 -11.83
CA ALA A 159 10.47 22.38 -11.48
C ALA A 159 10.71 22.52 -9.96
N THR A 160 9.66 22.80 -9.19
CA THR A 160 9.71 22.99 -7.73
C THR A 160 9.41 21.67 -7.00
N ASP A 161 10.36 21.18 -6.20
CA ASP A 161 10.27 19.95 -5.39
C ASP A 161 9.85 18.66 -6.17
N PRO A 162 10.60 18.27 -7.21
CA PRO A 162 10.29 17.10 -8.00
C PRO A 162 10.56 15.81 -7.23
N ILE A 163 9.66 14.83 -7.36
CA ILE A 163 9.94 13.46 -6.92
C ILE A 163 11.23 12.97 -7.62
N PRO A 164 12.26 12.53 -6.86
CA PRO A 164 13.48 11.99 -7.45
C PRO A 164 13.17 10.82 -8.40
N GLY A 165 13.86 10.74 -9.53
CA GLY A 165 13.46 9.84 -10.66
C GLY A 165 13.13 8.40 -10.25
N LYS A 166 14.00 7.72 -9.50
CA LYS A 166 13.75 6.34 -9.03
C LYS A 166 12.58 6.25 -8.04
N LEU A 167 12.33 7.29 -7.24
CA LEU A 167 11.20 7.33 -6.31
C LEU A 167 9.85 7.53 -7.01
N ARG A 168 9.81 8.01 -8.26
CA ARG A 168 8.56 8.02 -9.05
C ARG A 168 8.03 6.62 -9.30
N MET A 169 8.95 5.66 -9.50
CA MET A 169 8.61 4.24 -9.62
C MET A 169 7.96 3.73 -8.33
N LEU A 170 8.52 4.11 -7.18
CA LEU A 170 7.96 3.77 -5.88
C LEU A 170 6.59 4.42 -5.66
N CYS A 171 6.42 5.70 -6.03
CA CYS A 171 5.12 6.37 -5.96
C CYS A 171 4.04 5.60 -6.72
N ALA A 172 4.31 5.13 -7.94
CA ALA A 172 3.33 4.36 -8.70
C ALA A 172 2.89 3.07 -7.97
N LEU A 173 3.80 2.41 -7.26
CA LEU A 173 3.45 1.23 -6.45
C LEU A 173 2.62 1.60 -5.21
N TYR A 174 2.93 2.73 -4.56
CA TYR A 174 2.11 3.24 -3.43
C TYR A 174 0.72 3.68 -3.89
N GLU A 175 0.62 4.35 -5.04
CA GLU A 175 -0.67 4.69 -5.64
C GLU A 175 -1.45 3.43 -6.00
N ASN A 176 -0.83 2.38 -6.54
CA ASN A 176 -1.54 1.11 -6.77
C ASN A 176 -2.02 0.44 -5.47
N MET A 177 -1.23 0.52 -4.40
CA MET A 177 -1.65 0.06 -3.09
C MET A 177 -2.90 0.83 -2.61
N ALA A 178 -2.87 2.16 -2.69
CA ALA A 178 -3.94 3.03 -2.19
C ALA A 178 -5.20 3.04 -3.07
N GLU A 179 -5.03 3.01 -4.39
CA GLU A 179 -6.11 3.14 -5.38
C GLU A 179 -6.74 1.80 -5.78
N PHE A 180 -6.11 0.67 -5.44
CA PHE A 180 -6.62 -0.66 -5.82
C PHE A 180 -6.53 -1.71 -4.72
N VAL A 181 -5.34 -1.97 -4.17
CA VAL A 181 -5.16 -3.11 -3.24
C VAL A 181 -5.95 -2.90 -1.95
N LEU A 182 -5.84 -1.73 -1.31
CA LEU A 182 -6.58 -1.42 -0.08
C LEU A 182 -8.10 -1.37 -0.30
N PRO A 183 -8.65 -0.69 -1.32
CA PRO A 183 -10.08 -0.76 -1.64
C PRO A 183 -10.58 -2.19 -1.87
N LEU A 184 -9.82 -3.00 -2.61
CA LEU A 184 -10.19 -4.39 -2.88
C LEU A 184 -10.23 -5.24 -1.59
N CYS A 185 -9.28 -5.05 -0.67
CA CYS A 185 -9.28 -5.74 0.62
C CYS A 185 -10.45 -5.28 1.51
N ASN A 186 -10.79 -3.99 1.49
CA ASN A 186 -11.93 -3.43 2.21
C ASN A 186 -13.27 -3.96 1.71
N ALA A 187 -13.37 -4.25 0.42
CA ALA A 187 -14.58 -4.72 -0.23
C ALA A 187 -14.92 -6.19 0.07
N VAL A 188 -14.04 -6.95 0.74
CA VAL A 188 -14.30 -8.35 1.08
C VAL A 188 -15.32 -8.44 2.22
N PRO A 189 -16.51 -9.06 1.99
CA PRO A 189 -17.57 -9.09 3.00
C PRO A 189 -17.21 -9.90 4.25
N GLY A 190 -16.44 -10.97 4.09
CA GLY A 190 -16.04 -11.88 5.18
C GLY A 190 -14.77 -11.42 5.92
N ARG A 191 -14.33 -10.18 5.72
CA ARG A 191 -13.08 -9.71 6.33
C ARG A 191 -13.23 -9.60 7.87
N PRO A 192 -12.14 -9.86 8.61
CA PRO A 192 -12.10 -9.60 10.05
C PRO A 192 -12.32 -8.10 10.32
N ASN A 193 -12.95 -7.78 11.46
CA ASN A 193 -13.22 -6.42 11.95
C ASN A 193 -13.81 -5.50 10.86
N PRO A 194 -14.99 -5.83 10.29
CA PRO A 194 -15.63 -5.05 9.22
C PRO A 194 -15.88 -3.57 9.55
N GLU A 195 -15.92 -3.22 10.83
CA GLU A 195 -16.01 -1.86 11.36
C GLU A 195 -14.72 -1.03 11.19
N THR A 196 -13.56 -1.68 11.09
CA THR A 196 -12.26 -1.02 10.92
C THR A 196 -11.80 -1.17 9.47
N PRO A 197 -11.69 -0.08 8.68
CA PRO A 197 -11.17 -0.18 7.32
C PRO A 197 -9.72 -0.68 7.30
N VAL A 198 -9.40 -1.51 6.30
CA VAL A 198 -8.03 -1.93 6.00
C VAL A 198 -7.31 -0.74 5.37
N THR A 199 -6.45 -0.08 6.14
CA THR A 199 -5.70 1.10 5.68
C THR A 199 -4.19 0.89 5.64
N ALA A 200 -3.73 -0.30 6.02
CA ALA A 200 -2.31 -0.61 6.19
C ALA A 200 -1.94 -1.98 5.64
N THR A 201 -0.64 -2.23 5.48
CA THR A 201 -0.08 -3.43 4.86
C THR A 201 0.85 -4.19 5.82
N SER A 202 0.95 -5.51 5.61
CA SER A 202 1.82 -6.40 6.39
C SER A 202 2.97 -6.87 5.50
N HIS A 203 4.21 -6.62 5.90
CA HIS A 203 5.38 -6.78 5.05
C HIS A 203 6.31 -7.89 5.55
N ILE A 204 6.71 -8.80 4.68
CA ILE A 204 7.85 -9.71 4.87
C ILE A 204 9.03 -9.11 4.10
N VAL A 205 10.11 -8.79 4.80
CA VAL A 205 11.33 -8.22 4.19
C VAL A 205 12.47 -9.21 4.38
N ASP A 206 12.83 -9.88 3.29
CA ASP A 206 13.94 -10.83 3.27
C ASP A 206 15.22 -10.15 2.77
N VAL A 207 16.16 -9.99 3.71
CA VAL A 207 17.47 -9.38 3.45
C VAL A 207 18.57 -10.44 3.28
N SER A 208 18.20 -11.72 3.20
CA SER A 208 19.12 -12.82 2.94
C SER A 208 19.92 -12.59 1.66
N GLY A 209 21.20 -12.98 1.69
CA GLY A 209 22.09 -12.85 0.53
C GLY A 209 22.61 -11.43 0.27
N MET A 210 22.19 -10.43 1.03
CA MET A 210 22.77 -9.10 0.95
C MET A 210 24.09 -9.00 1.71
N GLY A 211 25.14 -8.52 1.04
CA GLY A 211 26.38 -8.10 1.69
C GLY A 211 26.32 -6.68 2.24
N LEU A 212 27.15 -6.37 3.24
CA LEU A 212 27.20 -5.05 3.91
C LEU A 212 27.36 -3.88 2.90
N MET A 213 28.24 -4.02 1.90
CA MET A 213 28.42 -2.99 0.87
C MET A 213 27.16 -2.79 0.00
N GLY A 214 26.40 -3.86 -0.27
CA GLY A 214 25.12 -3.76 -0.96
C GLY A 214 24.11 -2.93 -0.17
N TYR A 215 24.04 -3.15 1.16
CA TYR A 215 23.22 -2.32 2.04
C TYR A 215 23.62 -0.84 1.97
N TRP A 216 24.92 -0.55 2.06
CA TRP A 216 25.41 0.83 2.01
C TRP A 216 25.11 1.53 0.69
N ASN A 217 25.16 0.80 -0.43
CA ASN A 217 24.78 1.33 -1.74
C ASN A 217 23.28 1.67 -1.83
N LEU A 218 22.42 0.94 -1.10
CA LEU A 218 20.97 1.17 -1.07
C LEU A 218 20.53 2.16 0.01
N LYS A 219 21.37 2.42 1.01
CA LYS A 219 21.06 3.21 2.20
C LYS A 219 20.39 4.55 1.89
N SER A 220 20.96 5.35 0.98
CA SER A 220 20.43 6.67 0.62
C SER A 220 19.03 6.56 0.02
N HIS A 221 18.84 5.57 -0.86
CA HIS A 221 17.55 5.33 -1.49
C HIS A 221 16.49 4.84 -0.48
N MET A 222 16.86 3.92 0.42
CA MET A 222 15.97 3.44 1.49
C MET A 222 15.55 4.57 2.44
N GLN A 223 16.48 5.47 2.78
CA GLN A 223 16.17 6.64 3.60
C GLN A 223 15.17 7.56 2.89
N ALA A 224 15.40 7.86 1.61
CA ALA A 224 14.50 8.72 0.86
C ALA A 224 13.10 8.08 0.65
N ALA A 225 13.05 6.77 0.40
CA ALA A 225 11.81 6.00 0.32
C ALA A 225 11.03 6.02 1.66
N SER A 226 11.75 5.90 2.78
CA SER A 226 11.14 6.02 4.11
C SER A 226 10.56 7.40 4.37
N VAL A 227 11.28 8.46 4.00
CA VAL A 227 10.79 9.85 4.16
C VAL A 227 9.55 10.08 3.30
N LEU A 228 9.56 9.58 2.07
CA LEU A 228 8.42 9.65 1.16
C LEU A 228 7.19 8.96 1.77
N ALA A 229 7.36 7.74 2.28
CA ALA A 229 6.28 6.98 2.89
C ALA A 229 5.72 7.65 4.17
N SER A 230 6.58 8.08 5.09
CA SER A 230 6.13 8.68 6.35
C SER A 230 5.55 10.08 6.20
N THR A 231 6.00 10.83 5.19
CA THR A 231 5.50 12.18 4.90
C THR A 231 4.16 12.13 4.17
N TYR A 232 4.08 11.38 3.06
CA TYR A 232 2.95 11.45 2.13
C TYR A 232 1.98 10.27 2.20
N TYR A 233 2.39 9.14 2.78
CA TYR A 233 1.56 7.95 2.97
C TYR A 233 1.52 7.50 4.44
N PRO A 234 1.18 8.42 5.38
CA PRO A 234 1.24 8.13 6.81
C PRO A 234 0.34 6.96 7.18
N GLU A 235 0.79 6.18 8.18
CA GLU A 235 0.03 5.07 8.79
C GLU A 235 -0.49 4.02 7.78
N THR A 236 0.24 3.78 6.69
CA THR A 236 -0.03 2.72 5.71
C THR A 236 0.72 1.41 5.97
N LEU A 237 1.55 1.37 7.02
CA LEU A 237 2.32 0.19 7.42
C LEU A 237 1.78 -0.33 8.76
N ASP A 238 1.36 -1.60 8.78
CA ASP A 238 0.94 -2.28 10.01
C ASP A 238 2.15 -2.94 10.67
N ARG A 239 2.82 -3.85 9.96
CA ARG A 239 3.92 -4.67 10.49
C ARG A 239 4.97 -4.98 9.45
N VAL A 240 6.20 -5.18 9.92
CA VAL A 240 7.35 -5.58 9.09
C VAL A 240 8.06 -6.74 9.77
N PHE A 241 8.08 -7.90 9.12
CA PHE A 241 8.86 -9.06 9.52
C PHE A 241 10.16 -9.07 8.74
N LEU A 242 11.25 -8.71 9.41
CA LEU A 242 12.58 -8.70 8.82
C LEU A 242 13.25 -10.06 9.05
N ILE A 243 13.65 -10.70 7.95
CA ILE A 243 14.16 -12.06 7.93
C ILE A 243 15.51 -12.08 7.20
N GLY A 244 16.37 -13.03 7.56
CA GLY A 244 17.65 -13.21 6.87
C GLY A 244 18.70 -12.17 7.27
N ALA A 245 18.48 -11.49 8.39
CA ALA A 245 19.38 -10.50 8.94
C ALA A 245 20.79 -11.11 9.15
N PRO A 246 21.83 -10.64 8.44
CA PRO A 246 23.18 -11.18 8.56
C PRO A 246 23.83 -10.75 9.88
N SER A 247 24.99 -11.32 10.22
CA SER A 247 25.70 -11.02 11.48
C SER A 247 26.05 -9.54 11.69
N PHE A 248 26.13 -8.74 10.62
CA PHE A 248 26.34 -7.30 10.67
C PHE A 248 25.05 -6.48 10.87
N PHE A 249 23.88 -7.11 10.90
CA PHE A 249 22.60 -6.42 11.01
C PHE A 249 22.43 -5.56 12.28
N PRO A 250 23.00 -5.90 13.46
CA PRO A 250 22.96 -5.01 14.61
C PRO A 250 23.54 -3.62 14.32
N THR A 251 24.56 -3.54 13.46
CA THR A 251 25.09 -2.26 12.98
C THR A 251 24.02 -1.53 12.20
N VAL A 252 23.39 -2.14 11.19
CA VAL A 252 22.30 -1.54 10.42
C VAL A 252 21.14 -1.08 11.31
N TRP A 253 20.74 -1.91 12.28
CA TRP A 253 19.63 -1.65 13.19
C TRP A 253 19.85 -0.39 14.05
N SER A 254 21.07 -0.17 14.53
CA SER A 254 21.40 1.04 15.31
C SER A 254 21.21 2.34 14.51
N TRP A 255 21.31 2.27 13.17
CA TRP A 255 21.08 3.42 12.28
C TRP A 255 19.59 3.58 11.98
N ILE A 256 18.89 2.49 11.70
CA ILE A 256 17.43 2.47 11.49
C ILE A 256 16.72 3.15 12.67
N LYS A 257 17.08 2.80 13.91
CA LYS A 257 16.49 3.42 15.12
C LYS A 257 16.70 4.93 15.25
N ARG A 258 17.67 5.52 14.53
CA ARG A 258 17.89 6.97 14.52
C ARG A 258 17.09 7.69 13.44
N TRP A 259 16.57 6.96 12.46
CA TRP A 259 15.87 7.50 11.29
C TRP A 259 14.36 7.36 11.41
N PHE A 260 13.91 6.24 11.94
CA PHE A 260 12.50 5.95 12.16
C PHE A 260 12.07 6.43 13.54
N ASP A 261 10.86 6.99 13.61
CA ASP A 261 10.25 7.31 14.89
C ASP A 261 9.93 6.01 15.68
N PRO A 262 9.79 6.10 17.02
CA PRO A 262 9.52 4.92 17.84
C PRO A 262 8.29 4.11 17.42
N ALA A 263 7.22 4.75 16.94
CA ALA A 263 6.01 4.04 16.52
C ALA A 263 6.25 3.20 15.27
N THR A 264 7.05 3.70 14.31
CA THR A 264 7.48 2.89 13.17
C THR A 264 8.37 1.74 13.61
N THR A 265 9.37 1.97 14.48
CA THR A 265 10.25 0.88 14.95
C THR A 265 9.54 -0.20 15.75
N ALA A 266 8.43 0.13 16.43
CA ALA A 266 7.62 -0.82 17.19
C ALA A 266 6.87 -1.82 16.28
N LYS A 267 6.74 -1.51 14.99
CA LYS A 267 6.12 -2.37 13.97
C LYS A 267 7.10 -3.39 13.36
N LEU A 268 8.40 -3.26 13.66
CA LEU A 268 9.46 -4.09 13.06
C LEU A 268 9.81 -5.28 13.97
N PHE A 269 9.68 -6.47 13.42
CA PHE A 269 10.04 -7.75 14.04
C PHE A 269 11.27 -8.31 13.33
N VAL A 270 12.43 -8.27 13.99
CA VAL A 270 13.66 -8.88 13.47
C VAL A 270 13.70 -10.33 13.91
N LEU A 271 13.56 -11.26 12.96
CA LEU A 271 13.40 -12.68 13.24
C LEU A 271 14.70 -13.44 12.93
N SER A 272 15.12 -14.29 13.86
CA SER A 272 16.08 -15.36 13.57
C SER A 272 15.45 -16.46 12.70
N ALA A 273 16.27 -17.29 12.05
CA ALA A 273 15.78 -18.35 11.17
C ALA A 273 14.78 -19.30 11.85
N SER A 274 14.97 -19.63 13.13
CA SER A 274 14.06 -20.48 13.91
C SER A 274 12.75 -19.79 14.29
N GLU A 275 12.70 -18.46 14.29
CA GLU A 275 11.52 -17.69 14.67
C GLU A 275 10.61 -17.36 13.48
N VAL A 276 11.12 -17.46 12.24
CA VAL A 276 10.40 -17.09 11.01
C VAL A 276 9.03 -17.74 10.94
N THR A 277 8.97 -19.07 10.78
CA THR A 277 7.71 -19.77 10.56
C THR A 277 6.77 -19.71 11.78
N PRO A 278 7.24 -19.94 13.02
CA PRO A 278 6.38 -19.81 14.20
C PRO A 278 5.80 -18.41 14.39
N THR A 279 6.52 -17.35 13.99
CA THR A 279 6.01 -15.98 14.11
C THR A 279 5.04 -15.66 12.98
N LEU A 280 5.40 -15.92 11.73
CA LEU A 280 4.58 -15.56 10.57
C LEU A 280 3.23 -16.29 10.58
N THR A 281 3.19 -17.57 10.96
CA THR A 281 1.95 -18.36 11.01
C THR A 281 0.96 -17.91 12.09
N ARG A 282 1.41 -17.10 13.08
CA ARG A 282 0.53 -16.42 14.03
C ARG A 282 -0.26 -15.29 13.39
N PHE A 283 0.33 -14.62 12.39
CA PHE A 283 -0.27 -13.46 11.74
C PHE A 283 -0.91 -13.80 10.40
N MET A 284 -0.41 -14.80 9.69
CA MET A 284 -0.88 -15.22 8.37
C MET A 284 -1.32 -16.68 8.45
N ARG A 285 -2.39 -17.05 7.74
CA ARG A 285 -2.76 -18.46 7.61
C ARG A 285 -1.72 -19.17 6.73
N PRO A 286 -1.49 -20.48 6.91
CA PRO A 286 -0.55 -21.22 6.06
C PRO A 286 -0.79 -21.01 4.56
N GLU A 287 -2.04 -21.04 4.10
CA GLU A 287 -2.43 -20.82 2.70
C GLU A 287 -2.19 -19.40 2.15
N ASP A 288 -2.00 -18.42 3.04
CA ASP A 288 -1.70 -17.03 2.71
C ASP A 288 -0.20 -16.70 2.77
N LEU A 289 0.61 -17.61 3.31
CA LEU A 289 2.04 -17.43 3.54
C LEU A 289 2.86 -18.17 2.46
N PRO A 290 3.80 -17.52 1.75
CA PRO A 290 4.65 -18.20 0.76
C PRO A 290 5.40 -19.40 1.33
N LYS A 291 5.50 -20.49 0.55
CA LYS A 291 6.24 -21.71 0.91
C LYS A 291 7.66 -21.45 1.40
N LYS A 292 8.35 -20.47 0.79
CA LYS A 292 9.70 -20.05 1.18
C LYS A 292 9.81 -19.66 2.67
N TYR A 293 8.73 -19.15 3.26
CA TYR A 293 8.68 -18.70 4.66
C TYR A 293 7.94 -19.68 5.58
N GLY A 294 7.67 -20.90 5.10
CA GLY A 294 7.06 -21.99 5.87
C GLY A 294 5.53 -22.06 5.80
N GLY A 295 4.91 -21.43 4.81
CA GLY A 295 3.49 -21.60 4.51
C GLY A 295 3.22 -22.58 3.37
N GLU A 296 2.04 -22.46 2.76
CA GLU A 296 1.53 -23.35 1.71
C GLU A 296 1.30 -22.61 0.38
N LEU A 297 1.38 -21.28 0.38
CA LEU A 297 1.16 -20.48 -0.82
C LEU A 297 2.26 -20.74 -1.86
N ASP A 298 1.84 -21.24 -3.01
CA ASP A 298 2.68 -21.40 -4.20
C ASP A 298 2.89 -20.05 -4.90
N TRP A 299 3.76 -19.23 -4.30
CA TRP A 299 4.10 -17.90 -4.78
C TRP A 299 5.58 -17.61 -4.53
N GLY A 300 6.23 -17.01 -5.52
CA GLY A 300 7.62 -16.58 -5.46
C GLY A 300 7.76 -15.13 -5.91
N TYR A 301 8.84 -14.48 -5.47
CA TYR A 301 9.07 -13.08 -5.76
C TYR A 301 9.21 -12.82 -7.27
N GLY A 302 8.50 -11.80 -7.77
CA GLY A 302 8.38 -11.50 -9.19
C GLY A 302 7.19 -12.16 -9.89
N MET A 303 6.49 -13.09 -9.23
CA MET A 303 5.23 -13.64 -9.74
C MET A 303 4.10 -12.63 -9.60
N ALA A 304 3.06 -12.82 -10.42
CA ALA A 304 1.82 -12.09 -10.27
C ALA A 304 1.16 -12.38 -8.90
N PRO A 305 0.30 -11.48 -8.38
CA PRO A 305 -0.48 -11.74 -7.18
C PRO A 305 -1.38 -12.97 -7.36
N SER A 306 -1.43 -13.81 -6.33
CA SER A 306 -2.27 -15.01 -6.27
C SER A 306 -3.49 -14.71 -5.38
N LEU A 307 -4.61 -14.33 -5.99
CA LEU A 307 -5.83 -13.94 -5.28
C LEU A 307 -6.54 -15.14 -4.64
N ASP A 308 -7.12 -14.95 -3.45
CA ASP A 308 -7.94 -15.98 -2.81
C ASP A 308 -9.35 -15.98 -3.41
N THR A 309 -10.15 -16.98 -3.03
CA THR A 309 -11.51 -17.14 -3.59
C THR A 309 -12.38 -15.91 -3.33
N GLU A 310 -12.22 -15.23 -2.19
CA GLU A 310 -13.02 -14.05 -1.87
C GLU A 310 -12.61 -12.85 -2.72
N LEU A 311 -11.31 -12.53 -2.77
CA LEU A 311 -10.77 -11.43 -3.58
C LEU A 311 -11.06 -11.66 -5.07
N ALA A 312 -10.88 -12.89 -5.56
CA ALA A 312 -11.18 -13.25 -6.95
C ALA A 312 -12.67 -13.10 -7.27
N ALA A 313 -13.57 -13.43 -6.33
CA ALA A 313 -15.01 -13.29 -6.52
C ALA A 313 -15.49 -11.83 -6.59
N LEU A 314 -14.73 -10.89 -6.03
CA LEU A 314 -15.02 -9.45 -6.14
C LEU A 314 -14.73 -8.87 -7.52
N LEU A 315 -13.84 -9.51 -8.29
CA LEU A 315 -13.39 -9.04 -9.58
C LEU A 315 -14.15 -9.74 -10.69
N LYS A 316 -15.43 -9.41 -10.93
CA LYS A 316 -16.16 -10.01 -12.06
C LYS A 316 -15.67 -9.44 -13.38
N ARG A 317 -15.55 -10.26 -14.42
CA ARG A 317 -15.31 -9.74 -15.77
C ARG A 317 -16.55 -9.00 -16.28
N PRO A 318 -16.37 -7.91 -17.04
CA PRO A 318 -17.48 -7.33 -17.79
C PRO A 318 -18.13 -8.40 -18.68
N ALA A 319 -19.45 -8.39 -18.80
CA ALA A 319 -20.13 -9.18 -19.81
C ALA A 319 -19.61 -8.76 -21.19
N ALA A 320 -19.26 -9.72 -22.06
CA ALA A 320 -18.97 -9.41 -23.45
C ALA A 320 -20.20 -8.77 -24.10
N GLU A 321 -19.99 -7.78 -24.97
CA GLU A 321 -21.07 -7.20 -25.80
C GLU A 321 -21.71 -8.35 -26.61
N GLY A 322 -22.88 -8.84 -26.16
CA GLY A 322 -23.49 -10.06 -26.70
C GLY A 322 -24.29 -10.93 -25.73
N GLY A 323 -24.44 -10.56 -24.45
CA GLY A 323 -25.40 -11.21 -23.54
C GLY A 323 -24.93 -12.47 -22.82
N GLY A 324 -23.62 -12.69 -22.70
CA GLY A 324 -23.07 -13.73 -21.83
C GLY A 324 -23.02 -13.29 -20.35
N GLU A 325 -23.29 -14.20 -19.42
CA GLU A 325 -23.04 -13.96 -17.99
C GLU A 325 -21.55 -13.65 -17.77
N GLY A 326 -21.24 -12.50 -17.17
CA GLY A 326 -19.86 -12.14 -16.80
C GLY A 326 -19.29 -13.15 -15.81
N GLY A 327 -18.19 -13.80 -16.18
CA GLY A 327 -17.52 -14.80 -15.32
C GLY A 327 -16.83 -14.20 -14.10
N ASN A 328 -16.52 -15.03 -13.10
CA ASN A 328 -15.71 -14.65 -11.95
C ASN A 328 -14.24 -14.44 -12.35
N GLY A 329 -13.66 -13.29 -12.02
CA GLY A 329 -12.21 -13.10 -11.86
C GLY A 329 -11.39 -12.71 -13.09
N LEU A 330 -10.33 -11.92 -12.86
CA LEU A 330 -9.06 -12.07 -13.59
C LEU A 330 -8.69 -13.56 -13.56
N GLU A 331 -8.70 -14.25 -14.71
CA GLU A 331 -8.41 -15.70 -14.79
C GLU A 331 -7.17 -16.06 -13.97
N LYS A 332 -7.22 -17.19 -13.26
CA LYS A 332 -6.05 -17.78 -12.60
C LYS A 332 -4.93 -17.96 -13.64
N GLY A 333 -3.89 -17.13 -13.57
CA GLY A 333 -2.79 -17.10 -14.54
C GLY A 333 -2.80 -15.96 -15.56
N LYS A 334 -3.81 -15.08 -15.59
CA LYS A 334 -3.86 -13.87 -16.44
C LYS A 334 -4.07 -12.62 -15.60
N TRP A 335 -3.07 -12.29 -14.79
CA TRP A 335 -3.05 -11.03 -14.05
C TRP A 335 -2.88 -9.84 -15.00
N VAL A 336 -3.62 -8.75 -14.76
CA VAL A 336 -3.45 -7.51 -15.51
C VAL A 336 -2.24 -6.76 -15.00
N ARG A 337 -1.23 -6.64 -15.87
CA ARG A 337 0.01 -5.89 -15.61
C ARG A 337 -0.27 -4.40 -15.42
N GLY A 338 0.56 -3.69 -14.68
CA GLY A 338 0.55 -2.23 -14.60
C GLY A 338 -0.44 -1.62 -13.59
N PRO A 339 -0.61 -0.30 -13.62
CA PRO A 339 -1.53 0.45 -12.76
C PRO A 339 -2.98 -0.05 -12.86
N LEU A 340 -3.63 -0.17 -11.70
CA LEU A 340 -5.04 -0.52 -11.53
C LEU A 340 -5.68 0.48 -10.58
N ARG A 341 -6.91 0.91 -10.88
CA ARG A 341 -7.69 1.81 -10.03
C ARG A 341 -9.10 1.28 -9.80
N TRP A 342 -9.59 1.51 -8.58
CA TRP A 342 -10.99 1.41 -8.21
C TRP A 342 -11.73 2.70 -8.59
N VAL A 343 -12.66 2.63 -9.54
CA VAL A 343 -13.46 3.75 -10.02
C VAL A 343 -14.90 3.57 -9.57
N PRO A 344 -15.41 4.37 -8.60
CA PRO A 344 -16.79 4.30 -8.17
C PRO A 344 -17.77 4.47 -9.34
N ASP A 345 -18.92 3.80 -9.27
CA ASP A 345 -19.98 4.01 -10.26
C ASP A 345 -20.63 5.39 -10.04
N THR A 346 -20.83 6.15 -11.13
CA THR A 346 -21.38 7.52 -11.08
C THR A 346 -22.89 7.53 -10.82
N ASP A 347 -23.57 6.39 -11.00
CA ASP A 347 -25.03 6.32 -11.12
C ASP A 347 -25.72 5.99 -9.78
N GLY A 348 -25.06 6.20 -8.64
CA GLY A 348 -25.64 6.01 -7.30
C GLY A 348 -25.79 4.55 -6.85
N ALA A 349 -25.45 3.58 -7.71
CA ALA A 349 -25.21 2.20 -7.30
C ALA A 349 -23.89 2.16 -6.53
N ARG A 350 -23.86 1.59 -5.32
CA ARG A 350 -22.67 1.46 -4.45
C ARG A 350 -21.52 0.58 -5.04
N GLY A 351 -21.53 0.33 -6.35
CA GLY A 351 -20.55 -0.47 -7.10
C GLY A 351 -19.33 0.31 -7.57
N ALA A 352 -18.43 -0.40 -8.24
CA ALA A 352 -17.23 0.20 -8.83
C ALA A 352 -16.72 -0.61 -10.03
N LYS A 353 -16.02 0.06 -10.93
CA LYS A 353 -15.24 -0.55 -12.01
C LYS A 353 -13.78 -0.62 -11.59
N ILE A 354 -13.11 -1.70 -11.93
CA ILE A 354 -11.66 -1.82 -11.79
C ILE A 354 -11.07 -1.55 -13.16
N VAL A 355 -10.29 -0.48 -13.23
CA VAL A 355 -9.78 0.03 -14.49
C VAL A 355 -8.27 -0.11 -14.52
N ALA A 356 -7.78 -0.73 -15.59
CA ALA A 356 -6.37 -0.77 -15.92
C ALA A 356 -5.97 0.56 -16.57
N ARG A 357 -5.03 1.26 -15.93
CA ARG A 357 -4.49 2.57 -16.34
C ARG A 357 -3.04 2.42 -16.80
N GLY A 358 -2.44 3.49 -17.30
CA GLY A 358 -1.06 3.53 -17.75
C GLY A 358 -0.93 3.61 -19.27
N THR A 359 0.29 3.41 -19.76
CA THR A 359 0.61 3.43 -21.19
C THR A 359 1.27 2.13 -21.64
N VAL A 360 0.94 1.68 -22.85
CA VAL A 360 1.55 0.51 -23.51
C VAL A 360 2.07 0.97 -24.87
N GLY A 361 3.39 0.92 -25.07
CA GLY A 361 4.01 1.47 -26.29
C GLY A 361 3.73 2.97 -26.49
N GLY A 362 3.65 3.73 -25.39
CA GLY A 362 3.33 5.16 -25.38
C GLY A 362 1.86 5.50 -25.61
N LYS A 363 0.98 4.52 -25.83
CA LYS A 363 -0.47 4.75 -25.98
C LYS A 363 -1.17 4.59 -24.63
N PRO A 364 -2.01 5.54 -24.19
CA PRO A 364 -2.81 5.38 -22.97
C PRO A 364 -3.72 4.16 -23.07
N ARG A 365 -3.93 3.48 -21.94
CA ARG A 365 -4.98 2.46 -21.79
C ARG A 365 -6.00 2.89 -20.73
N ASP A 366 -7.24 2.56 -21.00
CA ASP A 366 -8.39 2.72 -20.11
C ASP A 366 -9.29 1.49 -20.29
N GLU A 367 -8.92 0.40 -19.62
CA GLU A 367 -9.58 -0.89 -19.81
C GLU A 367 -10.30 -1.29 -18.53
N VAL A 368 -11.62 -1.51 -18.59
CA VAL A 368 -12.37 -2.09 -17.47
C VAL A 368 -12.02 -3.58 -17.40
N VAL A 369 -11.26 -3.95 -16.38
CA VAL A 369 -10.77 -5.32 -16.15
C VAL A 369 -11.52 -6.05 -15.05
N GLY A 370 -12.38 -5.33 -14.33
CA GLY A 370 -13.24 -5.90 -13.31
C GLY A 370 -14.43 -5.00 -13.01
N VAL A 371 -15.48 -5.59 -12.46
CA VAL A 371 -16.62 -4.87 -11.87
C VAL A 371 -16.87 -5.43 -10.48
N PHE A 372 -16.95 -4.53 -9.52
CA PHE A 372 -17.41 -4.80 -8.17
C PHE A 372 -18.87 -4.37 -8.04
N THR A 373 -19.69 -5.28 -7.53
CA THR A 373 -21.06 -4.98 -7.13
C THR A 373 -21.19 -5.35 -5.65
N PRO A 374 -21.51 -4.40 -4.75
CA PRO A 374 -21.74 -4.74 -3.36
C PRO A 374 -22.91 -5.72 -3.26
N ARG A 375 -22.82 -6.67 -2.34
CA ARG A 375 -23.98 -7.49 -2.00
C ARG A 375 -25.07 -6.58 -1.46
N LYS A 376 -26.32 -6.77 -1.92
CA LYS A 376 -27.48 -6.17 -1.25
C LYS A 376 -27.47 -6.68 0.20
N ALA A 377 -27.51 -5.75 1.15
CA ALA A 377 -27.60 -6.04 2.57
C ALA A 377 -28.88 -6.83 2.89
#